data_AF-A0A841DIL1-F1
#
_entry.id   AF-A0A841DIL1-F1
#
_cell.length_a   1.000
_cell.length_b   1.000
_cell.length_c   1.000
_cell.angle_alpha   90.00
_cell.angle_beta   90.00
_cell.angle_gamma   90.00
#
_symmetry.space_group_name_H-M   'P 1'
#
loop_
_entity.id
_entity.type
_entity.pdbx_description
1 polymer ?
#
loop_
_entity_poly.entity_id
_entity_poly.type
_entity_poly.pdbx_seq_one_letter_code
_entity_poly.pdbx_strand_id
1 'polypeptide(L)'
;MSMVEYDSPASFRGQLQRGRGAAVHRTSTAPGAADAVYECVITDTRWDRQVDQRDSYLAGLIARLDLPLAPIQQHLLTYDDEDAEPVELALQVLALLPMVGRLDAAAVLRGYAIDGPHWSTALEAIGDSGAMKLPSIWDGLADDIIANRDDAPLAQAIWCDTEPWTTFAQSQPRVRRIIDELKASRSPGPARRDTRPEIAAIDNEDLIGLVAAGGSERRQALEELGRRGDRIVFDLGRVLG
;
A
#
# COMPACT_ATOMS: atom_id res chain seq x y z
N MET A 1 -15.29 -8.09 8.61
CA MET A 1 -15.65 -7.62 7.25
C MET A 1 -17.10 -7.20 7.26
N SER A 2 -17.35 -5.89 7.39
CA SER A 2 -18.65 -5.31 7.07
C SER A 2 -19.02 -5.70 5.63
N MET A 3 -20.22 -6.23 5.42
CA MET A 3 -20.70 -6.57 4.08
C MET A 3 -21.04 -5.26 3.38
N VAL A 4 -20.14 -4.77 2.54
CA VAL A 4 -20.37 -3.57 1.73
C VAL A 4 -21.65 -3.76 0.92
N GLU A 5 -22.68 -2.96 1.22
CA GLU A 5 -23.93 -2.98 0.48
C GLU A 5 -23.74 -2.21 -0.82
N TYR A 6 -23.88 -2.93 -1.93
CA TYR A 6 -23.72 -2.34 -3.24
C TYR A 6 -25.06 -2.03 -3.90
N ASP A 7 -25.18 -0.82 -4.43
CA ASP A 7 -26.26 -0.42 -5.32
C ASP A 7 -26.25 -1.26 -6.61
N SER A 8 -27.37 -1.20 -7.34
CA SER A 8 -27.50 -1.80 -8.69
C SER A 8 -26.31 -1.40 -9.59
N PRO A 9 -25.67 -2.35 -10.29
CA PRO A 9 -24.48 -2.07 -11.11
C PRO A 9 -24.76 -1.15 -12.31
N ALA A 10 -26.04 -0.91 -12.63
CA ALA A 10 -26.46 0.05 -13.64
C ALA A 10 -26.64 1.48 -13.09
N SER A 11 -26.85 1.62 -11.76
CA SER A 11 -26.97 2.93 -11.12
C SER A 11 -25.62 3.65 -11.11
N PHE A 12 -25.66 4.98 -11.03
CA PHE A 12 -24.45 5.79 -10.96
C PHE A 12 -23.60 5.43 -9.72
N ARG A 13 -24.23 5.37 -8.55
CA ARG A 13 -23.60 4.97 -7.29
C ARG A 13 -23.03 3.56 -7.35
N GLY A 14 -23.77 2.59 -7.88
CA GLY A 14 -23.28 1.22 -8.04
C GLY A 14 -22.07 1.10 -8.99
N GLN A 15 -21.95 1.98 -9.98
CA GLN A 15 -20.77 2.07 -10.83
C GLN A 15 -19.57 2.67 -10.11
N LEU A 16 -19.77 3.73 -9.31
CA LEU A 16 -18.72 4.32 -8.47
C LEU A 16 -18.17 3.30 -7.46
N GLN A 17 -19.05 2.63 -6.73
CA GLN A 17 -18.71 1.60 -5.75
C GLN A 17 -17.95 0.40 -6.35
N ARG A 18 -17.90 0.26 -7.68
CA ARG A 18 -17.18 -0.81 -8.37
C ARG A 18 -16.03 -0.30 -9.25
N GLY A 19 -15.65 0.97 -9.11
CA GLY A 19 -14.55 1.57 -9.86
C GLY A 19 -14.79 1.59 -11.37
N ARG A 20 -16.04 1.58 -11.84
CA ARG A 20 -16.35 1.55 -13.27
C ARG A 20 -16.18 2.94 -13.87
N GLY A 21 -15.16 3.11 -14.71
CA GLY A 21 -14.85 4.37 -15.41
C GLY A 21 -16.00 5.00 -16.20
N ALA A 22 -17.03 4.23 -16.57
CA ALA A 22 -18.27 4.75 -17.16
C ALA A 22 -18.97 5.79 -16.29
N ALA A 23 -18.81 5.73 -14.96
CA ALA A 23 -19.35 6.74 -14.07
C ALA A 23 -18.69 8.10 -14.32
N VAL A 24 -17.38 8.18 -14.55
CA VAL A 24 -16.62 9.44 -14.82
C VAL A 24 -17.27 10.30 -15.89
N HIS A 25 -17.78 9.67 -16.96
CA HIS A 25 -18.42 10.37 -18.07
C HIS A 25 -19.79 10.95 -17.70
N ARG A 26 -20.48 10.35 -16.74
CA ARG A 26 -21.82 10.79 -16.29
C ARG A 26 -21.76 11.67 -15.04
N THR A 27 -20.65 11.66 -14.31
CA THR A 27 -20.48 12.31 -13.01
C THR A 27 -20.90 13.78 -13.00
N SER A 28 -20.55 14.55 -14.03
CA SER A 28 -20.90 15.99 -14.09
C SER A 28 -22.40 16.26 -14.29
N THR A 29 -23.20 15.25 -14.57
CA THR A 29 -24.64 15.36 -14.86
C THR A 29 -25.52 14.50 -13.95
N ALA A 30 -24.91 13.63 -13.14
CA ALA A 30 -25.64 12.73 -12.26
C ALA A 30 -26.07 13.46 -10.98
N PRO A 31 -27.37 13.49 -10.65
CA PRO A 31 -27.83 14.01 -9.36
C PRO A 31 -27.17 13.25 -8.19
N GLY A 32 -26.73 13.97 -7.16
CA GLY A 32 -26.08 13.38 -5.98
C GLY A 32 -24.67 12.85 -6.23
N ALA A 33 -24.01 13.24 -7.33
CA ALA A 33 -22.68 12.72 -7.66
C ALA A 33 -21.61 13.02 -6.59
N ALA A 34 -21.65 14.22 -6.00
CA ALA A 34 -20.73 14.61 -4.94
C ALA A 34 -20.87 13.68 -3.72
N ASP A 35 -22.09 13.50 -3.22
CA ASP A 35 -22.37 12.66 -2.05
C ASP A 35 -21.94 11.22 -2.29
N ALA A 36 -22.22 10.67 -3.47
CA ALA A 36 -21.83 9.31 -3.81
C ALA A 36 -20.30 9.14 -3.91
N VAL A 37 -19.56 10.17 -4.34
CA VAL A 37 -18.09 10.15 -4.32
C VAL A 37 -17.56 10.19 -2.90
N TYR A 38 -18.05 11.11 -2.06
CA TYR A 38 -17.63 11.17 -0.65
C TYR A 38 -17.92 9.88 0.09
N GLU A 39 -19.10 9.30 -0.13
CA GLU A 39 -19.46 8.04 0.49
C GLU A 39 -18.47 6.93 0.09
N CYS A 40 -18.10 6.81 -1.20
CA CYS A 40 -17.12 5.81 -1.63
C CYS A 40 -15.75 6.00 -0.98
N VAL A 41 -15.33 7.24 -0.73
CA VAL A 41 -14.05 7.58 -0.07
C VAL A 41 -14.10 7.32 1.43
N ILE A 42 -15.18 7.74 2.10
CA ILE A 42 -15.32 7.70 3.56
C ILE A 42 -15.65 6.30 4.07
N THR A 43 -16.55 5.60 3.38
CA THR A 43 -17.00 4.26 3.81
C THR A 43 -16.14 3.13 3.28
N ASP A 44 -15.21 3.45 2.38
CA ASP A 44 -14.36 2.52 1.64
C ASP A 44 -15.14 1.31 1.09
N THR A 45 -15.67 1.49 -0.11
CA THR A 45 -16.48 0.47 -0.79
C THR A 45 -15.64 -0.60 -1.49
N ARG A 46 -14.32 -0.69 -1.20
CA ARG A 46 -13.45 -1.70 -1.81
C ARG A 46 -13.82 -3.08 -1.33
N TRP A 47 -13.88 -4.03 -2.27
CA TRP A 47 -14.12 -5.43 -1.92
C TRP A 47 -12.90 -6.03 -1.23
N ASP A 48 -11.72 -5.75 -1.79
CA ASP A 48 -10.43 -6.18 -1.27
C ASP A 48 -9.43 -5.04 -1.44
N ARG A 49 -9.07 -4.40 -0.32
CA ARG A 49 -8.18 -3.24 -0.29
C ARG A 49 -6.77 -3.55 -0.81
N GLN A 50 -6.35 -4.81 -0.77
CA GLN A 50 -5.00 -5.21 -1.17
C GLN A 50 -4.80 -5.18 -2.70
N VAL A 51 -5.89 -5.34 -3.45
CA VAL A 51 -5.84 -5.44 -4.92
C VAL A 51 -6.65 -4.35 -5.62
N ASP A 52 -7.51 -3.64 -4.89
CA ASP A 52 -8.42 -2.65 -5.44
C ASP A 52 -7.87 -1.22 -5.29
N GLN A 53 -7.18 -0.75 -6.34
CA GLN A 53 -6.53 0.57 -6.40
C GLN A 53 -7.50 1.68 -6.87
N ARG A 54 -8.59 1.85 -6.11
CA ARG A 54 -9.66 2.81 -6.41
C ARG A 54 -9.37 4.25 -5.96
N ASP A 55 -8.33 4.46 -5.19
CA ASP A 55 -7.82 5.75 -4.71
C ASP A 55 -7.56 6.76 -5.85
N SER A 56 -6.80 6.37 -6.88
CA SER A 56 -6.48 7.24 -8.03
C SER A 56 -7.72 7.66 -8.82
N TYR A 57 -8.64 6.72 -8.99
CA TYR A 57 -9.93 6.94 -9.62
C TYR A 57 -10.79 7.94 -8.84
N LEU A 58 -10.88 7.79 -7.52
CA LEU A 58 -11.66 8.67 -6.65
C LEU A 58 -11.03 10.06 -6.54
N ALA A 59 -9.70 10.16 -6.45
CA ALA A 59 -8.97 11.43 -6.48
C ALA A 59 -9.24 12.20 -7.79
N GLY A 60 -9.22 11.50 -8.93
CA GLY A 60 -9.56 12.07 -10.23
C GLY A 60 -11.01 12.60 -10.28
N LEU A 61 -11.96 11.93 -9.64
CA LEU A 61 -13.35 12.39 -9.56
C LEU A 61 -13.51 13.64 -8.68
N ILE A 62 -12.86 13.67 -7.51
CA ILE A 62 -12.85 14.85 -6.62
C ILE A 62 -12.28 16.05 -7.37
N ALA A 63 -11.16 15.89 -8.06
CA ALA A 63 -10.54 16.96 -8.84
C ALA A 63 -11.43 17.41 -10.01
N ARG A 64 -11.98 16.46 -10.78
CA ARG A 64 -12.84 16.75 -11.95
C ARG A 64 -14.10 17.51 -11.59
N LEU A 65 -14.69 17.21 -10.44
CA LEU A 65 -15.90 17.85 -9.95
C LEU A 65 -15.63 19.09 -9.09
N ASP A 66 -14.36 19.41 -8.85
CA ASP A 66 -13.94 20.46 -7.94
C ASP A 66 -14.59 20.34 -6.54
N LEU A 67 -14.61 19.12 -6.00
CA LEU A 67 -15.25 18.86 -4.71
C LEU A 67 -14.44 19.47 -3.56
N PRO A 68 -15.08 20.12 -2.56
CA PRO A 68 -14.39 20.63 -1.38
C PRO A 68 -13.80 19.49 -0.53
N LEU A 69 -12.63 19.71 0.09
CA LEU A 69 -11.99 18.68 0.91
C LEU A 69 -12.56 18.58 2.34
N ALA A 70 -13.41 19.54 2.73
CA ALA A 70 -13.94 19.63 4.09
C ALA A 70 -14.65 18.35 4.59
N PRO A 71 -15.47 17.63 3.79
CA PRO A 71 -16.07 16.37 4.26
C PRO A 71 -15.04 15.28 4.55
N ILE A 72 -13.98 15.18 3.74
CA ILE A 72 -12.88 14.22 3.95
C ILE A 72 -12.11 14.60 5.21
N GLN A 73 -11.76 15.89 5.36
CA GLN A 73 -11.06 16.37 6.55
C GLN A 73 -11.88 16.15 7.83
N GLN A 74 -13.19 16.42 7.78
CA GLN A 74 -14.07 16.19 8.93
C GLN A 74 -14.12 14.72 9.33
N HIS A 75 -14.21 13.81 8.35
CA HIS A 75 -14.15 12.36 8.59
C HIS A 75 -12.86 11.98 9.33
N LEU A 76 -11.71 12.40 8.78
CA LEU A 76 -10.39 12.13 9.36
C LEU A 76 -10.23 12.65 10.79
N LEU A 77 -10.80 13.81 11.10
CA LEU A 77 -10.72 14.44 12.43
C LEU A 77 -11.73 13.90 13.44
N THR A 78 -12.82 13.27 12.97
CA THR A 78 -13.89 12.73 13.84
C THR A 78 -13.64 11.27 14.18
N TYR A 79 -12.93 10.55 13.31
CA TYR A 79 -12.58 9.16 13.54
C TYR A 79 -11.35 9.05 14.44
N ASP A 80 -11.54 8.51 15.65
CA ASP A 80 -10.53 8.43 16.73
C ASP A 80 -10.38 7.04 17.34
N ASP A 81 -11.02 6.02 16.76
CA ASP A 81 -10.81 4.61 17.13
C ASP A 81 -9.34 4.17 16.85
N GLU A 82 -8.89 3.05 17.42
CA GLU A 82 -7.51 2.58 17.22
C GLU A 82 -7.23 2.07 15.78
N ASP A 83 -8.26 1.58 15.09
CA ASP A 83 -8.14 0.95 13.77
C ASP A 83 -8.07 2.00 12.65
N ALA A 84 -6.96 2.09 11.92
CA ALA A 84 -6.85 3.07 10.83
C ALA A 84 -7.62 2.70 9.54
N GLU A 85 -8.17 1.49 9.44
CA GLU A 85 -8.84 1.02 8.20
C GLU A 85 -9.89 2.01 7.65
N PRO A 86 -10.76 2.64 8.47
CA PRO A 86 -11.80 3.54 7.94
C PRO A 86 -11.27 4.88 7.41
N VAL A 87 -10.02 5.25 7.71
CA VAL A 87 -9.39 6.49 7.22
C VAL A 87 -8.36 6.25 6.11
N GLU A 88 -7.93 5.01 5.92
CA GLU A 88 -6.87 4.63 5.00
C GLU A 88 -7.14 5.11 3.56
N LEU A 89 -8.31 4.79 2.99
CA LEU A 89 -8.66 5.21 1.62
C LEU A 89 -8.70 6.74 1.49
N ALA A 90 -9.23 7.43 2.50
CA ALA A 90 -9.32 8.87 2.49
C ALA A 90 -7.93 9.53 2.46
N LEU A 91 -6.96 8.97 3.19
CA LEU A 91 -5.57 9.40 3.19
C LEU A 91 -4.87 9.10 1.86
N GLN A 92 -5.08 7.90 1.29
CA GLN A 92 -4.58 7.53 -0.04
C GLN A 92 -5.08 8.50 -1.12
N VAL A 93 -6.38 8.83 -1.08
CA VAL A 93 -7.00 9.80 -1.99
C VAL A 93 -6.38 11.20 -1.80
N LEU A 94 -6.25 11.69 -0.56
CA LEU A 94 -5.59 12.96 -0.28
C LEU A 94 -4.15 13.01 -0.81
N ALA A 95 -3.41 11.91 -0.73
CA ALA A 95 -2.03 11.82 -1.19
C ALA A 95 -1.89 11.90 -2.72
N LEU A 96 -2.92 11.46 -3.46
CA LEU A 96 -2.95 11.53 -4.92
C LEU A 96 -3.52 12.84 -5.48
N LEU A 97 -4.32 13.58 -4.71
CA LEU A 97 -4.95 14.82 -5.17
C LEU A 97 -3.98 15.90 -5.70
N PRO A 98 -2.83 16.16 -5.06
CA PRO A 98 -1.85 17.10 -5.62
C PRO A 98 -1.34 16.70 -7.01
N MET A 99 -1.23 15.40 -7.28
CA MET A 99 -0.76 14.87 -8.58
C MET A 99 -1.76 15.09 -9.71
N VAL A 100 -3.04 15.28 -9.38
CA VAL A 100 -4.11 15.61 -10.34
C VAL A 100 -4.52 17.09 -10.29
N GLY A 101 -3.68 17.96 -9.69
CA GLY A 101 -3.82 19.41 -9.72
C GLY A 101 -4.53 20.04 -8.51
N ARG A 102 -4.96 19.24 -7.52
CA ARG A 102 -5.58 19.72 -6.28
C ARG A 102 -4.54 19.93 -5.18
N LEU A 103 -3.75 21.01 -5.35
CA LEU A 103 -2.63 21.34 -4.47
C LEU A 103 -3.05 21.71 -3.03
N ASP A 104 -4.30 22.13 -2.83
CA ASP A 104 -4.89 22.40 -1.51
C ASP A 104 -4.90 21.16 -0.60
N ALA A 105 -4.94 19.96 -1.19
CA ALA A 105 -4.87 18.70 -0.44
C ALA A 105 -3.52 18.48 0.26
N ALA A 106 -2.44 19.08 -0.23
CA ALA A 106 -1.10 18.93 0.36
C ALA A 106 -1.06 19.43 1.81
N ALA A 107 -1.70 20.57 2.09
CA ALA A 107 -1.74 21.14 3.43
C ALA A 107 -2.58 20.28 4.39
N VAL A 108 -3.71 19.73 3.90
CA VAL A 108 -4.58 18.84 4.69
C VAL A 108 -3.83 17.55 5.06
N LEU A 109 -3.21 16.90 4.09
CA LEU A 109 -2.47 15.66 4.31
C LEU A 109 -1.26 15.88 5.23
N ARG A 110 -0.47 16.94 4.99
CA ARG A 110 0.68 17.25 5.84
C ARG A 110 0.26 17.53 7.28
N GLY A 111 -0.76 18.36 7.49
CA GLY A 111 -1.27 18.65 8.83
C GLY A 111 -1.73 17.37 9.54
N TYR A 112 -2.43 16.48 8.84
CA TYR A 112 -2.84 15.21 9.41
C TYR A 112 -1.67 14.26 9.71
N ALA A 113 -0.62 14.23 8.88
CA ALA A 113 0.58 13.45 9.15
C ALA A 113 1.38 13.97 10.36
N ILE A 114 1.22 15.25 10.71
CA ILE A 114 1.88 15.86 11.88
C ILE A 114 1.03 15.64 13.15
N ASP A 115 -0.27 15.93 13.11
CA ASP A 115 -1.11 16.04 14.31
C ASP A 115 -2.26 15.01 14.39
N GLY A 116 -2.53 14.27 13.32
CA GLY A 116 -3.68 13.35 13.24
C GLY A 116 -3.54 12.09 14.12
N PRO A 117 -4.65 11.49 14.57
CA PRO A 117 -4.62 10.27 15.37
C PRO A 117 -3.95 9.10 14.62
N HIS A 118 -4.24 8.96 13.32
CA HIS A 118 -3.66 7.95 12.44
C HIS A 118 -2.51 8.51 11.57
N TRP A 119 -1.67 9.34 12.17
CA TRP A 119 -0.56 10.01 11.48
C TRP A 119 0.37 9.05 10.72
N SER A 120 0.60 7.84 11.26
CA SER A 120 1.48 6.85 10.63
C SER A 120 0.89 6.34 9.31
N THR A 121 -0.42 6.13 9.25
CA THR A 121 -1.14 5.75 8.03
C THR A 121 -1.10 6.87 6.98
N ALA A 122 -1.16 8.14 7.41
CA ALA A 122 -1.00 9.26 6.50
C ALA A 122 0.42 9.34 5.94
N LEU A 123 1.41 9.01 6.76
CA LEU A 123 2.80 8.96 6.38
C LEU A 123 3.08 7.80 5.40
N GLU A 124 2.45 6.64 5.59
CA GLU A 124 2.45 5.53 4.62
C GLU A 124 1.84 5.96 3.28
N ALA A 125 0.67 6.60 3.30
CA ALA A 125 0.04 7.12 2.08
C ALA A 125 0.92 8.13 1.32
N ILE A 126 1.71 8.95 2.04
CA ILE A 126 2.71 9.84 1.43
C ILE A 126 3.82 9.04 0.73
N GLY A 127 4.31 7.98 1.39
CA GLY A 127 5.33 7.08 0.86
C GLY A 127 4.89 6.35 -0.42
N ASP A 128 3.67 5.82 -0.41
CA ASP A 128 3.16 4.95 -1.48
C ASP A 128 2.70 5.72 -2.73
N SER A 129 2.30 6.99 -2.57
CA SER A 129 1.74 7.82 -3.65
C SER A 129 2.78 8.62 -4.45
N GLY A 130 4.02 8.67 -3.97
CA GLY A 130 5.04 9.57 -4.50
C GLY A 130 4.90 11.03 -4.05
N ALA A 131 3.99 11.33 -3.12
CA ALA A 131 3.80 12.65 -2.52
C ALA A 131 5.07 13.18 -1.81
N MET A 132 5.99 12.30 -1.43
CA MET A 132 7.34 12.66 -0.96
C MET A 132 8.11 13.57 -1.91
N LYS A 133 7.79 13.57 -3.21
CA LYS A 133 8.45 14.44 -4.20
C LYS A 133 7.94 15.88 -4.19
N LEU A 134 6.89 16.17 -3.42
CA LEU A 134 6.27 17.48 -3.34
C LEU A 134 6.85 18.25 -2.14
N PRO A 135 7.57 19.37 -2.37
CA PRO A 135 8.16 20.16 -1.29
C PRO A 135 7.15 20.62 -0.24
N SER A 136 5.92 20.97 -0.67
CA SER A 136 4.83 21.41 0.22
C SER A 136 4.36 20.32 1.20
N ILE A 137 4.68 19.06 0.94
CA ILE A 137 4.37 17.93 1.82
C ILE A 137 5.63 17.48 2.56
N TRP A 138 6.76 17.40 1.87
CA TRP A 138 7.93 16.68 2.35
C TRP A 138 8.93 17.52 3.15
N ASP A 139 9.14 18.78 2.76
CA ASP A 139 10.21 19.59 3.34
C ASP A 139 9.98 19.83 4.83
N GLY A 140 10.93 19.45 5.68
CA GLY A 140 10.83 19.55 7.15
C GLY A 140 9.83 18.58 7.81
N LEU A 141 9.13 17.72 7.06
CA LEU A 141 8.12 16.82 7.62
C LEU A 141 8.72 15.86 8.67
N ALA A 142 9.93 15.38 8.42
CA ALA A 142 10.63 14.50 9.36
C ALA A 142 10.86 15.19 10.71
N ASP A 143 11.31 16.46 10.69
CA ASP A 143 11.56 17.25 11.89
C ASP A 143 10.25 17.47 12.66
N ASP A 144 9.18 17.86 11.97
CA ASP A 144 7.86 18.10 12.57
C ASP A 144 7.30 16.83 13.22
N ILE A 145 7.42 15.66 12.58
CA ILE A 145 6.95 14.39 13.12
C ILE A 145 7.73 14.01 14.38
N ILE A 146 9.06 14.16 14.34
CA ILE A 146 9.96 13.77 15.44
C ILE A 146 9.85 14.72 16.63
N ALA A 147 9.71 16.02 16.38
CA ALA A 147 9.57 17.03 17.43
C ALA A 147 8.31 16.80 18.29
N ASN A 148 7.27 16.23 17.70
CA ASN A 148 5.98 15.99 18.36
C ASN A 148 5.83 14.59 18.97
N ARG A 149 6.86 13.72 18.92
CA ARG A 149 6.71 12.31 19.29
C ARG A 149 7.86 11.73 20.10
N ASP A 150 7.50 10.87 21.04
CA ASP A 150 8.43 10.01 21.77
C ASP A 150 8.83 8.76 20.95
N ASP A 151 9.81 7.99 21.45
CA ASP A 151 10.34 6.82 20.73
C ASP A 151 9.30 5.70 20.57
N ALA A 152 8.46 5.48 21.58
CA ALA A 152 7.49 4.39 21.59
C ALA A 152 6.48 4.45 20.43
N PRO A 153 5.77 5.58 20.16
CA PRO A 153 4.88 5.67 19.00
C PRO A 153 5.65 5.63 17.67
N LEU A 154 6.87 6.17 17.60
CA LEU A 154 7.70 6.07 16.41
C LEU A 154 8.07 4.61 16.10
N ALA A 155 8.49 3.85 17.12
CA ALA A 155 8.84 2.44 16.97
C ALA A 155 7.65 1.57 16.56
N GLN A 156 6.44 1.90 17.03
CA GLN A 156 5.21 1.21 16.60
C GLN A 156 4.90 1.48 15.13
N ALA A 157 5.09 2.72 14.66
CA ALA A 157 4.86 3.09 13.27
C ALA A 157 5.95 2.57 12.31
N ILE A 158 7.18 2.39 12.80
CA ILE A 158 8.28 1.80 12.04
C ILE A 158 8.16 0.27 12.13
N TRP A 159 7.23 -0.30 11.38
CA TRP A 159 7.04 -1.75 11.37
C TRP A 159 7.86 -2.46 10.27
N CYS A 160 8.35 -1.75 9.25
CA CYS A 160 9.24 -2.30 8.24
C CYS A 160 10.25 -1.27 7.67
N ASP A 161 11.28 -1.77 6.97
CA ASP A 161 12.33 -0.96 6.34
C ASP A 161 11.89 -0.42 4.98
N THR A 162 10.83 0.39 4.95
CA THR A 162 10.28 1.00 3.74
C THR A 162 10.27 2.52 3.83
N GLU A 163 9.97 3.16 2.71
CA GLU A 163 9.66 4.59 2.73
C GLU A 163 8.41 4.84 3.60
N PRO A 164 8.31 6.02 4.24
CA PRO A 164 9.30 7.12 4.24
C PRO A 164 10.44 6.96 5.25
N TRP A 165 10.43 5.90 6.06
CA TRP A 165 11.36 5.71 7.17
C TRP A 165 12.82 5.56 6.72
N THR A 166 13.05 4.89 5.59
CA THR A 166 14.37 4.76 4.98
C THR A 166 14.96 6.11 4.58
N THR A 167 14.16 7.05 4.07
CA THR A 167 14.62 8.41 3.79
C THR A 167 14.81 9.22 5.07
N PHE A 168 13.87 9.16 6.01
CA PHE A 168 14.00 9.86 7.29
C PHE A 168 15.28 9.46 8.04
N ALA A 169 15.62 8.18 8.06
CA ALA A 169 16.83 7.67 8.72
C ALA A 169 18.16 8.21 8.15
N GLN A 170 18.16 8.80 6.95
CA GLN A 170 19.36 9.42 6.36
C GLN A 170 19.69 10.76 7.02
N SER A 171 18.68 11.49 7.48
CA SER A 171 18.81 12.82 8.09
C SER A 171 18.51 12.84 9.59
N GLN A 172 17.81 11.82 10.10
CA GLN A 172 17.31 11.76 11.47
C GLN A 172 17.99 10.63 12.27
N PRO A 173 19.02 10.94 13.09
CA PRO A 173 19.74 9.93 13.87
C PRO A 173 18.83 9.13 14.80
N ARG A 174 17.76 9.75 15.32
CA ARG A 174 16.79 9.11 16.20
C ARG A 174 15.99 8.01 15.48
N VAL A 175 15.55 8.27 14.26
CA VAL A 175 14.85 7.28 13.41
C VAL A 175 15.79 6.15 13.05
N ARG A 176 17.04 6.46 12.63
CA ARG A 176 18.07 5.44 12.36
C ARG A 176 18.25 4.51 13.56
N ARG A 177 18.43 5.06 14.76
CA ARG A 177 18.61 4.27 15.97
C ARG A 177 17.44 3.32 16.24
N ILE A 178 16.21 3.80 16.13
CA ILE A 178 15.00 2.96 16.33
C ILE A 178 14.97 1.81 15.32
N ILE A 179 15.25 2.09 14.04
CA ILE A 179 15.34 1.05 13.00
C ILE A 179 16.41 0.00 13.35
N ASP A 180 17.60 0.44 13.77
CA ASP A 180 18.71 -0.47 14.12
C ASP A 180 18.37 -1.33 15.35
N GLU A 181 17.71 -0.76 16.36
CA GLU A 181 17.21 -1.48 17.55
C GLU A 181 16.13 -2.52 17.18
N LEU A 182 15.19 -2.16 16.30
CA LEU A 182 14.17 -3.08 15.79
C LEU A 182 14.79 -4.21 14.97
N LYS A 183 15.81 -3.94 14.15
CA LYS A 183 16.56 -4.96 13.43
C LYS A 183 17.31 -5.90 14.36
N ALA A 184 17.94 -5.35 15.40
CA ALA A 184 18.67 -6.15 16.38
C ALA A 184 17.76 -7.03 17.23
N SER A 185 16.54 -6.57 17.52
CA SER A 185 15.54 -7.34 18.29
C SER A 185 14.85 -8.42 17.46
N ARG A 186 14.78 -8.27 16.13
CA ARG A 186 14.38 -9.35 15.23
C ARG A 186 15.47 -10.43 15.26
N SER A 187 15.18 -11.54 15.94
CA SER A 187 15.98 -12.77 15.82
C SER A 187 16.25 -13.01 14.33
N PRO A 188 17.50 -13.29 13.93
CA PRO A 188 17.78 -13.71 12.57
C PRO A 188 16.79 -14.83 12.23
N GLY A 189 15.94 -14.62 11.22
CA GLY A 189 15.13 -15.70 10.67
C GLY A 189 16.06 -16.89 10.41
N PRO A 190 15.59 -18.14 10.57
CA PRO A 190 16.45 -19.30 10.43
C PRO A 190 17.26 -19.12 9.16
N ALA A 191 18.60 -19.10 9.31
CA ALA A 191 19.49 -18.90 8.19
C ALA A 191 19.02 -19.85 7.10
N ARG A 192 18.61 -19.31 5.93
CA ARG A 192 18.23 -20.14 4.80
C ARG A 192 19.42 -21.05 4.56
N ARG A 193 19.28 -22.32 4.91
CA ARG A 193 20.33 -23.31 4.72
C ARG A 193 20.64 -23.27 3.22
N ASP A 194 21.89 -22.96 2.88
CA ASP A 194 22.31 -23.05 1.50
C ASP A 194 22.36 -24.53 1.13
N THR A 195 21.23 -25.05 0.66
CA THR A 195 21.06 -26.44 0.18
C THR A 195 21.61 -26.60 -1.24
N ARG A 196 22.10 -25.52 -1.87
CA ARG A 196 22.63 -25.56 -3.24
C ARG A 196 23.81 -26.53 -3.42
N PRO A 197 24.76 -26.69 -2.48
CA PRO A 197 25.81 -27.70 -2.57
C PRO A 197 25.26 -29.13 -2.45
N GLU A 198 24.22 -29.32 -1.62
CA GLU A 198 23.58 -30.62 -1.41
C GLU A 198 22.79 -31.04 -2.66
N ILE A 199 21.99 -30.14 -3.23
CA ILE A 199 21.24 -30.35 -4.48
C ILE A 199 22.17 -30.61 -5.68
N ALA A 200 23.32 -29.95 -5.73
CA ALA A 200 24.34 -30.20 -6.74
C ALA A 200 24.95 -31.61 -6.66
N ALA A 201 24.84 -32.30 -5.51
CA ALA A 201 25.33 -33.66 -5.32
C ALA A 201 24.24 -34.74 -5.55
N ILE A 202 22.96 -34.37 -5.56
CA ILE A 202 21.83 -35.26 -5.87
C ILE A 202 21.90 -35.67 -7.35
N ASP A 203 21.61 -36.92 -7.68
CA ASP A 203 21.55 -37.38 -9.07
C ASP A 203 20.29 -36.90 -9.80
N ASN A 204 20.21 -37.09 -11.12
CA ASN A 204 19.08 -36.57 -11.88
C ASN A 204 17.75 -37.27 -11.55
N GLU A 205 17.76 -38.54 -11.15
CA GLU A 205 16.53 -39.31 -10.86
C GLU A 205 15.88 -38.79 -9.57
N ASP A 206 16.69 -38.59 -8.54
CA ASP A 206 16.24 -38.02 -7.26
C ASP A 206 15.82 -36.54 -7.43
N LEU A 207 16.51 -35.76 -8.26
CA LEU A 207 16.10 -34.39 -8.60
C LEU A 207 14.72 -34.37 -9.28
N ILE A 208 14.44 -35.31 -10.18
CA ILE A 208 13.11 -35.45 -10.82
C ILE A 208 12.05 -35.81 -9.77
N GLY A 209 12.39 -36.69 -8.82
CA GLY A 209 11.56 -37.01 -7.66
C GLY A 209 11.18 -35.77 -6.84
N LEU A 210 12.16 -34.90 -6.54
CA LEU A 210 11.93 -33.65 -5.81
C LEU A 210 11.04 -32.68 -6.60
N VAL A 211 11.20 -32.60 -7.92
CA VAL A 211 10.33 -31.78 -8.77
C VAL A 211 8.88 -32.28 -8.74
N ALA A 212 8.70 -33.60 -8.80
CA ALA A 212 7.38 -34.24 -8.77
C ALA A 212 6.70 -34.12 -7.40
N ALA A 213 7.45 -34.28 -6.30
CA ALA A 213 6.94 -34.16 -4.94
C ALA A 213 6.47 -32.73 -4.60
N GLY A 214 7.08 -31.72 -5.22
CA GLY A 214 6.76 -30.31 -4.96
C GLY A 214 7.34 -29.79 -3.64
N GLY A 215 6.99 -28.56 -3.27
CA GLY A 215 7.49 -27.91 -2.05
C GLY A 215 8.69 -26.98 -2.27
N SER A 216 9.38 -26.65 -1.18
CA SER A 216 10.40 -25.58 -1.13
C SER A 216 11.62 -25.84 -2.00
N GLU A 217 11.94 -27.10 -2.30
CA GLU A 217 13.14 -27.51 -3.04
C GLU A 217 12.92 -27.63 -4.56
N ARG A 218 11.65 -27.63 -5.01
CA ARG A 218 11.27 -27.82 -6.43
C ARG A 218 11.99 -26.86 -7.38
N ARG A 219 12.06 -25.58 -7.00
CA ARG A 219 12.70 -24.55 -7.84
C ARG A 219 14.20 -24.81 -8.00
N GLN A 220 14.88 -25.20 -6.93
CA GLN A 220 16.32 -25.45 -6.94
C GLN A 220 16.65 -26.73 -7.72
N ALA A 221 15.82 -27.77 -7.61
CA ALA A 221 15.96 -28.99 -8.41
C ALA A 221 15.77 -28.72 -9.91
N LEU A 222 14.79 -27.89 -10.30
CA LEU A 222 14.60 -27.45 -11.68
C LEU A 222 15.79 -26.65 -12.22
N GLU A 223 16.33 -25.72 -11.42
CA GLU A 223 17.52 -24.94 -11.79
C GLU A 223 18.74 -25.84 -12.01
N GLU A 224 18.94 -26.84 -11.15
CA GLU A 224 20.07 -27.77 -11.26
C GLU A 224 19.92 -28.73 -12.45
N LEU A 225 18.72 -29.28 -12.70
CA LEU A 225 18.44 -30.08 -13.90
C LEU A 225 18.66 -29.25 -15.18
N GLY A 226 18.25 -27.98 -15.17
CA GLY A 226 18.49 -27.04 -16.27
C GLY A 226 19.98 -26.78 -16.51
N ARG A 227 20.75 -26.58 -15.43
CA ARG A 227 22.21 -26.44 -15.48
C ARG A 227 22.90 -27.68 -16.05
N ARG A 228 22.39 -28.87 -15.73
CA ARG A 228 22.89 -30.17 -16.23
C ARG A 228 22.42 -30.51 -17.64
N GLY A 229 21.51 -29.72 -18.21
CA GLY A 229 20.97 -29.93 -19.56
C GLY A 229 20.01 -31.12 -19.66
N ASP A 230 19.35 -31.50 -18.57
CA ASP A 230 18.37 -32.58 -18.59
C ASP A 230 17.13 -32.19 -19.41
N ARG A 231 16.67 -33.11 -20.27
CA ARG A 231 15.59 -32.84 -21.22
C ARG A 231 14.21 -32.70 -20.57
N ILE A 232 14.05 -33.23 -19.36
CA ILE A 232 12.77 -33.20 -18.65
C ILE A 232 12.32 -31.76 -18.32
N VAL A 233 13.26 -30.82 -18.22
CA VAL A 233 12.97 -29.38 -18.02
C VAL A 233 12.21 -28.81 -19.22
N PHE A 234 12.50 -29.27 -20.44
CA PHE A 234 11.81 -28.84 -21.66
C PHE A 234 10.41 -29.47 -21.78
N ASP A 235 10.24 -30.69 -21.30
CA ASP A 235 8.94 -31.38 -21.31
C ASP A 235 7.96 -30.75 -20.30
N LEU A 236 8.46 -30.29 -19.14
CA LEU A 236 7.66 -29.57 -18.15
C LEU A 236 7.26 -28.15 -18.60
N GLY A 237 8.11 -27.48 -19.40
CA GLY A 237 7.80 -26.17 -19.99
C GLY A 237 6.64 -26.19 -21.00
N ARG A 238 6.30 -27.36 -21.56
CA ARG A 238 5.18 -27.53 -22.49
C ARG A 238 3.81 -27.74 -21.82
N VAL A 239 3.78 -28.00 -20.51
CA VAL A 239 2.54 -28.29 -19.76
C VAL A 239 2.01 -27.04 -19.03
N LEU A 240 2.76 -25.94 -19.03
CA LEU A 240 2.42 -24.68 -18.33
C LEU A 240 2.22 -23.48 -19.27
N GLY A 241 2.02 -23.73 -20.58
CA GLY A 241 1.68 -22.72 -21.59
C GLY A 241 0.20 -22.72 -21.92
#